data_AF-A0A832GWW6-F1
#
_entry.id   AF-A0A832GWW6-F1
#
_cell.length_a   1.000
_cell.length_b   1.000
_cell.length_c   1.000
_cell.angle_alpha   90.00
_cell.angle_beta   90.00
_cell.angle_gamma   90.00
#
_symmetry.space_group_name_H-M   'P 1'
#
loop_
_entity.id
_entity.type
_entity.pdbx_description
1 polymer ?
#
loop_
_entity_poly.entity_id
_entity_poly.type
_entity_poly.pdbx_seq_one_letter_code
_entity_poly.pdbx_strand_id
1 'polypeptide(L)' 'MPAYATQQLMLREQLTVPGDYADYNLATLKENECVSFLFKQSGVAVLVCGLGGGSFRISAKPIPPSMRNQL' A
#
# COMPACT_ATOMS: atom_id res chain seq x y z
N MET A 1 8.37 -25.15 4.12
CA MET A 1 7.98 -23.77 3.72
C MET A 1 9.23 -22.90 3.82
N PRO A 2 9.63 -22.17 2.77
CA PRO A 2 10.77 -21.28 2.91
C PRO A 2 10.38 -20.15 3.88
N ALA A 3 11.15 -20.03 4.96
CA ALA A 3 11.07 -18.87 5.85
C ALA A 3 11.63 -17.68 5.07
N TYR A 4 10.74 -16.87 4.49
CA TYR A 4 11.13 -15.55 4.02
C TYR A 4 11.70 -14.82 5.24
N ALA A 5 12.99 -14.50 5.21
CA ALA A 5 13.56 -13.53 6.13
C ALA A 5 12.58 -12.36 6.16
N THR A 6 12.10 -11.99 7.34
CA THR A 6 11.19 -10.86 7.51
C THR A 6 11.96 -9.59 7.15
N GLN A 7 12.06 -9.32 5.85
CA GLN A 7 12.47 -8.03 5.33
C GLN A 7 11.50 -7.02 5.94
N GLN A 8 12.01 -6.16 6.81
CA GLN A 8 11.22 -5.16 7.49
C GLN A 8 10.74 -4.15 6.45
N LEU A 9 9.51 -4.36 5.98
CA LEU A 9 8.81 -3.45 5.12
C LEU A 9 8.37 -2.24 5.94
N MET A 10 8.82 -1.04 5.55
CA MET A 10 8.49 0.22 6.21
C MET A 10 7.41 0.97 5.43
N LEU A 11 6.32 1.33 6.10
CA LEU A 11 5.33 2.23 5.50
C LEU A 11 5.91 3.64 5.43
N ARG A 12 6.20 4.09 4.20
CA ARG A 12 6.72 5.42 3.93
C ARG A 12 5.61 6.46 3.98
N GLU A 13 4.49 6.16 3.32
CA GLU A 13 3.40 7.11 3.19
C GLU A 13 2.05 6.42 3.07
N GLN A 14 1.01 7.15 3.49
CA GLN A 14 -0.38 6.76 3.37
C GLN A 14 -1.14 7.87 2.68
N LEU A 15 -1.72 7.57 1.52
CA LEU A 15 -2.43 8.50 0.67
C LEU A 15 -3.93 8.20 0.75
N THR A 16 -4.71 9.20 1.14
CA THR A 16 -6.16 9.14 1.06
C THR A 16 -6.60 9.51 -0.35
N VAL A 17 -7.31 8.60 -1.01
CA VAL A 17 -7.74 8.76 -2.40
C VAL A 17 -9.23 9.05 -2.44
N PRO A 18 -9.65 10.23 -2.95
CA PRO A 18 -11.05 10.60 -3.01
C PRO A 18 -11.80 9.93 -4.18
N GLY A 19 -11.12 9.58 -5.27
CA GLY A 19 -11.71 8.93 -6.44
C GLY A 19 -11.46 7.42 -6.50
N ASP A 20 -11.57 6.84 -7.69
CA ASP A 20 -11.42 5.39 -7.94
C ASP A 20 -10.01 4.97 -8.39
N TYR A 21 -9.13 5.94 -8.66
CA TYR A 21 -7.74 5.72 -9.07
C TYR A 21 -6.79 6.68 -8.37
N ALA A 22 -5.52 6.29 -8.29
CA ALA A 22 -4.43 7.12 -7.78
C ALA A 22 -3.21 6.94 -8.67
N ASP A 23 -2.62 8.06 -9.09
CA ASP A 23 -1.37 8.06 -9.84
C ASP A 23 -0.21 8.11 -8.85
N TYR A 24 0.75 7.19 -9.01
CA TYR A 24 1.91 7.13 -8.13
C TYR A 24 3.17 6.75 -8.90
N ASN A 25 4.25 7.51 -8.67
CA ASN A 25 5.54 7.22 -9.28
C ASN A 25 6.29 6.16 -8.47
N LEU A 26 6.17 4.90 -8.89
CA LEU A 26 6.85 3.75 -8.29
C LEU A 26 8.38 3.87 -8.31
N ALA A 27 8.97 4.69 -9.18
CA ALA A 27 10.43 4.91 -9.19
C ALA A 27 10.93 5.64 -7.93
N THR A 28 10.03 6.29 -7.19
CA THR A 28 10.36 6.96 -5.92
C THR A 28 10.29 6.03 -4.70
N LEU A 29 9.72 4.83 -4.86
CA LEU A 29 9.57 3.86 -3.80
C LEU A 29 10.80 2.96 -3.74
N LYS A 30 11.55 3.02 -2.64
CA LYS A 30 12.78 2.24 -2.49
C LYS A 30 12.48 0.79 -2.11
N GLU A 31 13.53 -0.03 -2.18
CA GLU A 31 13.50 -1.36 -1.61
C GLU A 31 13.14 -1.31 -0.12
N ASN A 32 12.26 -2.20 0.30
CA ASN A 32 11.68 -2.30 1.64
C ASN A 32 10.78 -1.12 2.05
N GLU A 33 10.43 -0.21 1.15
CA GLU A 33 9.44 0.83 1.41
C GLU A 33 8.07 0.43 0.86
N CYS A 34 7.02 0.85 1.57
CA CYS A 34 5.64 0.69 1.16
C CYS A 34 4.90 2.03 1.10
N VAL A 35 3.97 2.13 0.16
CA VAL A 35 2.94 3.16 0.12
C VAL A 35 1.57 2.51 0.28
N SER A 36 0.69 3.11 1.07
CA SER A 36 -0.71 2.71 1.15
C SER A 36 -1.63 3.74 0.50
N PHE A 37 -2.63 3.27 -0.21
CA PHE A 37 -3.69 4.06 -0.83
C PHE A 37 -5.01 3.69 -0.18
N LEU A 38 -5.71 4.67 0.37
CA LEU A 38 -6.99 4.50 1.03
C LEU A 38 -8.10 5.10 0.16
N PHE A 39 -8.75 4.26 -0.62
CA PHE A 39 -9.89 4.64 -1.46
C PHE A 39 -11.14 4.72 -0.60
N LYS A 40 -11.53 5.94 -0.21
CA LYS A 40 -12.66 6.15 0.72
C LYS A 40 -13.99 5.74 0.14
N GLN A 41 -14.25 6.12 -1.11
CA GLN A 41 -15.55 5.88 -1.76
C GLN A 41 -15.81 4.38 -1.97
N SER A 42 -14.80 3.64 -2.44
CA SER A 42 -14.89 2.19 -2.62
C SER A 42 -14.66 1.41 -1.31
N GLY A 43 -14.08 2.04 -0.29
CA GLY A 43 -13.79 1.41 1.00
C GLY A 43 -12.72 0.33 0.89
N VAL A 44 -11.70 0.56 0.05
CA VAL A 44 -10.60 -0.37 -0.24
C VAL A 44 -9.26 0.29 0.08
N ALA A 45 -8.38 -0.45 0.74
CA ALA A 45 -6.99 -0.09 0.95
C ALA A 45 -6.10 -0.91 0.01
N VAL A 46 -5.17 -0.25 -0.68
CA VAL A 46 -4.16 -0.89 -1.51
C VAL A 46 -2.79 -0.59 -0.91
N LEU A 47 -1.99 -1.62 -0.68
CA LEU A 47 -0.61 -1.51 -0.23
C LEU A 47 0.32 -1.92 -1.37
N VAL A 48 1.31 -1.10 -1.67
CA VAL A 48 2.37 -1.39 -2.65
C VAL A 48 3.71 -1.27 -1.96
N CYS A 49 4.51 -2.33 -1.99
CA CYS A 49 5.84 -2.37 -1.37
C CYS A 49 6.92 -2.72 -2.39
N GLY A 50 8.03 -1.98 -2.41
CA GLY A 50 9.21 -2.31 -3.18
C GLY A 50 9.97 -3.48 -2.56
N LEU A 51 10.22 -4.54 -3.33
CA LEU A 51 11.00 -5.71 -2.89
C LEU A 51 12.45 -5.69 -3.40
N GLY A 52 12.84 -4.64 -4.13
CA GLY A 52 14.13 -4.56 -4.81
C GLY A 52 14.10 -5.21 -6.20
N GLY A 53 15.12 -4.94 -7.02
CA GLY A 53 15.24 -5.52 -8.37
C GLY A 53 14.08 -5.19 -9.33
N GLY A 54 13.39 -4.06 -9.12
CA GLY A 54 12.21 -3.67 -9.91
C GLY A 54 10.94 -4.47 -9.60
N SER A 55 10.95 -5.30 -8.55
CA SER A 55 9.78 -6.09 -8.13
C SER A 55 8.98 -5.38 -7.04
N PHE A 56 7.65 -5.54 -7.10
CA PHE A 56 6.72 -4.93 -6.16
C PHE A 56 5.75 -5.98 -5.60
N ARG A 57 5.44 -5.88 -4.30
CA ARG A 57 4.34 -6.60 -3.66
C ARG A 57 3.12 -5.70 -3.59
N ILE A 58 2.01 -6.16 -4.15
CA ILE A 58 0.73 -5.43 -4.16
C ILE A 58 -0.30 -6.24 -3.38
N SER A 59 -1.03 -5.60 -2.47
CA SER A 59 -2.09 -6.21 -1.68
C SER A 59 -3.27 -5.27 -1.58
N ALA A 60 -4.48 -5.76 -1.86
CA ALA A 60 -5.71 -5.01 -1.67
C ALA A 60 -6.54 -5.65 -0.55
N LYS A 61 -7.07 -4.83 0.36
CA LYS A 61 -7.92 -5.26 1.47
C LYS A 61 -9.09 -4.30 1.66
N PRO A 62 -10.28 -4.80 2.00
CA PRO A 62 -11.39 -3.93 2.37
C PRO A 62 -11.04 -3.13 3.63
N ILE A 63 -11.39 -1.85 3.66
CA ILE A 63 -11.31 -1.01 4.86
C ILE A 63 -12.50 -1.36 5.76
N PRO A 64 -12.26 -1.80 7.01
CA PRO A 64 -13.31 -2.08 7.98
C PRO A 64 -14.30 -0.90 8.10
N PRO A 65 -15.62 -1.16 8.14
CA PRO A 65 -16.62 -0.10 8.23
C PRO A 65 -16.40 0.87 9.40
N SER A 66 -15.88 0.37 10.53
CA SER A 66 -15.56 1.18 11.71
C SER A 66 -14.52 2.27 11.46
N MET A 67 -13.60 2.06 10.51
CA MET A 67 -12.55 3.04 10.18
C MET A 67 -12.93 3.97 9.03
N ARG A 68 -14.01 3.66 8.26
CA ARG A 68 -14.42 4.48 7.12
C ARG A 68 -14.84 5.91 7.51
N ASN A 69 -15.35 6.09 8.72
CA ASN A 69 -15.79 7.40 9.23
C ASN A 69 -14.66 8.23 9.86
N GLN A 70 -13.48 7.63 10.06
CA GLN A 70 -12.33 8.28 10.72
C GLN A 70 -11.22 8.70 9.75
N LEU A 71 -11.29 8.21 8.52
CA LEU A 71 -10.38 8.57 7.44
C LEU A 71 -10.79 9.90 6.84
#